data_AF-A0A929XBU4-F1
#
_entry.id   AF-A0A929XBU4-F1
#
_cell.length_a   1.000
_cell.length_b   1.000
_cell.length_c   1.000
_cell.angle_alpha   90.00
_cell.angle_beta   90.00
_cell.angle_gamma   90.00
#
_symmetry.space_group_name_H-M   'P 1'
#
loop_
_entity.id
_entity.type
_entity.pdbx_description
1 polymer ?
#
loop_
_entity_poly.entity_id
_entity_poly.type
_entity_poly.pdbx_seq_one_letter_code
_entity_poly.pdbx_strand_id
1 'polypeptide(L)' 'MKLAEALILRADIQKRIEQLKSRLADNAKVQEGEKPSEEPKALLAELDALTSELERLIVRINLTNCTAKIDGKSLT' A
#
# COMPACT_ATOMS: atom_id res chain seq x y z
N MET A 1 -4.07 0.49 -17.70
CA MET A 1 -2.89 0.16 -16.89
C MET A 1 -2.37 -1.18 -17.37
N LYS A 2 -1.11 -1.24 -17.78
CA LYS A 2 -0.42 -2.49 -18.14
C LYS A 2 -0.12 -3.28 -16.85
N LEU A 3 -0.02 -4.60 -16.94
CA LEU A 3 0.30 -5.46 -15.78
C LEU A 3 1.63 -5.05 -15.12
N ALA A 4 2.64 -4.69 -15.92
CA ALA A 4 3.93 -4.21 -15.41
C ALA A 4 3.79 -2.90 -14.60
N GLU A 5 3.00 -1.94 -15.08
CA GLU A 5 2.71 -0.68 -14.36
C GLU A 5 2.00 -0.98 -13.03
N ALA A 6 1.05 -1.92 -13.05
CA ALA A 6 0.34 -2.37 -11.87
C ALA A 6 1.31 -2.96 -10.82
N LEU A 7 2.22 -3.84 -11.24
CA LEU A 7 3.18 -4.48 -10.35
C LEU A 7 4.16 -3.47 -9.74
N ILE A 8 4.62 -2.48 -10.51
CA ILE A 8 5.46 -1.38 -10.01
C ILE A 8 4.69 -0.56 -8.97
N LEU A 9 3.45 -0.17 -9.29
CA LEU A 9 2.61 0.60 -8.36
C LEU A 9 2.32 -0.17 -7.06
N ARG A 10 2.13 -1.49 -7.14
CA ARG A 10 2.00 -2.35 -5.96
C ARG A 10 3.23 -2.26 -5.04
N ALA A 11 4.42 -2.38 -5.62
CA ALA A 11 5.67 -2.35 -4.87
C ALA A 11 5.91 -0.98 -4.24
N ASP A 12 5.57 0.11 -4.94
CA ASP A 12 5.68 1.47 -4.41
C ASP A 12 4.72 1.70 -3.24
N ILE A 13 3.44 1.32 -3.38
CA ILE A 13 2.45 1.42 -2.30
C ILE A 13 2.88 0.61 -1.07
N GLN A 14 3.37 -0.62 -1.26
CA GLN A 14 3.89 -1.45 -0.17
C GLN A 14 5.06 -0.77 0.56
N LYS A 15 5.98 -0.14 -0.19
CA LYS A 15 7.10 0.61 0.38
C LYS A 15 6.62 1.83 1.18
N ARG A 16 5.64 2.58 0.67
CA ARG A 16 5.04 3.72 1.37
C ARG A 16 4.33 3.31 2.66
N ILE A 17 3.60 2.20 2.64
CA ILE A 17 2.97 1.61 3.83
C ILE A 17 4.03 1.29 4.90
N GLU A 18 5.15 0.70 4.51
CA GLU A 18 6.22 0.36 5.46
C GLU A 18 6.86 1.61 6.09
N GLN A 19 7.08 2.66 5.28
CA GLN A 19 7.53 3.96 5.79
C GLN A 19 6.54 4.60 6.76
N LEU A 20 5.24 4.50 6.47
CA LEU A 20 4.19 5.00 7.36
C LEU A 20 4.13 4.26 8.68
N LYS A 21 4.35 2.93 8.69
CA LYS A 21 4.42 2.16 9.94
C LYS A 21 5.56 2.65 10.82
N SER A 22 6.74 2.92 10.25
CA SER A 22 7.87 3.50 11.00
C SER A 22 7.49 4.85 11.58
N ARG A 23 6.99 5.77 10.75
CA ARG A 23 6.56 7.12 11.19
C ARG A 23 5.47 7.06 12.27
N LEU A 24 4.52 6.14 12.16
CA LEU A 24 3.49 5.92 13.17
C LEU A 24 4.09 5.43 14.49
N ALA A 25 5.04 4.50 14.45
CA ALA A 25 5.71 4.01 15.66
C ALA A 25 6.50 5.13 16.35
N ASP A 26 7.18 5.97 15.56
CA ASP A 26 7.96 7.10 16.06
C ASP A 26 7.07 8.18 16.68
N ASN A 27 5.90 8.45 16.08
CA ASN A 27 4.95 9.45 16.57
C ASN A 27 3.96 8.91 17.62
N ALA A 28 3.94 7.60 17.87
CA ALA A 28 3.09 6.98 18.89
C ALA A 28 3.65 7.15 20.31
N LYS A 29 4.95 7.47 20.44
CA LYS A 29 5.62 7.70 21.73
C LYS A 29 6.25 9.08 21.73
N VAL A 30 5.72 9.97 22.54
CA VAL A 30 6.24 11.33 22.74
C VAL A 30 6.59 11.55 24.19
N GLN A 31 7.54 12.45 24.45
CA GLN A 31 7.87 12.83 25.82
C GLN A 31 6.71 13.61 26.45
N GLU A 32 6.65 13.59 27.78
CA GLU A 32 5.65 14.36 28.52
C GLU A 32 5.80 15.86 28.21
N GLY A 33 4.71 16.48 27.79
CA GLY A 33 4.68 17.90 27.41
C GLY A 33 5.08 18.20 25.97
N GLU A 34 5.54 17.21 25.19
CA GLU A 34 5.83 17.37 23.77
C GLU A 34 4.65 16.93 22.90
N LYS A 35 4.56 17.53 21.71
CA LYS A 35 3.62 17.09 20.67
C LYS A 35 4.34 16.19 19.68
N PRO A 36 3.67 15.18 19.11
CA PRO A 36 4.22 14.41 18.01
C PRO A 36 4.67 15.31 16.87
N SER A 37 5.77 14.97 16.22
CA SER A 37 6.27 15.67 15.03
C SER A 37 5.24 15.65 13.89
N GLU A 38 4.43 14.60 13.85
CA GLU A 38 3.36 14.40 12.88
C GLU A 38 2.09 13.91 13.59
N GLU A 39 0.93 14.39 13.14
CA GLU A 39 -0.36 13.99 13.71
C GLU A 39 -0.63 12.48 13.48
N PRO A 40 -0.64 11.63 14.54
CA PRO A 40 -0.79 10.19 14.36
C PRO A 40 -2.11 9.80 13.70
N LYS A 41 -3.18 10.57 13.95
CA LYS A 41 -4.48 10.36 13.30
C LYS A 41 -4.44 10.60 11.80
N ALA A 42 -3.67 11.59 11.34
CA ALA A 42 -3.49 11.86 9.93
C ALA A 42 -2.68 10.73 9.25
N LEU A 43 -1.63 10.26 9.92
CA LEU A 43 -0.82 9.12 9.45
C LEU A 43 -1.64 7.83 9.36
N LEU A 44 -2.52 7.57 10.32
CA LEU A 44 -3.46 6.43 10.28
C LEU A 44 -4.42 6.53 9.10
N ALA A 45 -5.00 7.71 8.86
CA ALA A 45 -5.88 7.93 7.71
C ALA A 45 -5.14 7.72 6.37
N GLU A 46 -3.87 8.15 6.27
CA GLU A 46 -3.04 7.88 5.09
C GLU A 46 -2.78 6.38 4.91
N LEU A 47 -2.49 5.67 6.00
CA LEU A 47 -2.28 4.22 5.99
C LEU A 47 -3.54 3.47 5.52
N ASP A 48 -4.72 3.84 6.02
CA ASP A 48 -6.00 3.24 5.63
C ASP A 48 -6.30 3.44 4.14
N ALA A 49 -6.03 4.65 3.63
CA ALA A 49 -6.21 4.98 2.22
C ALA A 49 -5.28 4.15 1.32
N LEU A 50 -4.00 4.05 1.67
CA LEU A 50 -3.02 3.27 0.91
C LEU A 50 -3.28 1.77 0.99
N THR A 51 -3.71 1.27 2.14
CA THR A 51 -4.07 -0.16 2.29
C THR A 51 -5.28 -0.52 1.43
N SER A 52 -6.30 0.35 1.41
CA SER A 52 -7.47 0.18 0.54
C SER A 52 -7.09 0.25 -0.95
N GLU A 53 -6.13 1.11 -1.31
CA GLU A 53 -5.63 1.19 -2.69
C GLU A 53 -4.85 -0.05 -3.09
N LEU A 54 -3.99 -0.56 -2.20
CA LEU A 54 -3.24 -1.79 -2.39
C LEU A 54 -4.19 -2.97 -2.63
N GLU A 55 -5.24 -3.11 -1.82
CA GLU A 55 -6.24 -4.17 -1.98
C GLU A 55 -6.91 -4.12 -3.36
N ARG A 56 -7.42 -2.94 -3.76
CA ARG A 56 -8.03 -2.74 -5.08
C ARG A 56 -7.06 -3.12 -6.20
N LEU A 57 -5.79 -2.78 -6.05
CA LEU A 57 -4.77 -3.03 -7.05
C LEU A 57 -4.42 -4.52 -7.15
N ILE A 58 -4.33 -5.23 -6.01
CA ILE A 58 -4.14 -6.69 -5.97
C ILE A 58 -5.31 -7.41 -6.65
N VAL A 59 -6.56 -7.03 -6.34
CA VAL A 59 -7.75 -7.62 -6.97
C VAL A 59 -7.71 -7.45 -8.49
N ARG A 60 -7.37 -6.24 -8.98
CA ARG A 60 -7.25 -5.96 -10.42
C ARG A 60 -6.13 -6.74 -11.09
N ILE A 61 -4.98 -6.88 -10.42
CA ILE A 61 -3.86 -7.67 -10.93
C ILE A 61 -4.27 -9.14 -11.04
N ASN A 62 -4.88 -9.70 -10.00
CA ASN A 62 -5.32 -11.09 -9.99
C ASN A 62 -6.37 -11.34 -11.08
N LEU A 63 -7.35 -10.46 -11.24
CA LEU A 63 -8.34 -10.56 -12.31
C LEU A 63 -7.68 -10.52 -13.70
N THR A 64 -6.70 -9.64 -13.88
CA THR A 64 -5.94 -9.52 -15.14
C THR A 64 -5.14 -10.79 -15.42
N ASN A 65 -4.51 -11.38 -14.40
CA ASN A 65 -3.75 -12.62 -14.52
C ASN A 65 -4.64 -13.82 -14.87
N CYS A 66 -5.81 -13.93 -14.23
CA CYS A 66 -6.75 -15.02 -14.51
C CYS A 66 -7.41 -14.92 -15.91
N THR A 67 -7.59 -13.70 -16.42
CA THR A 67 -8.21 -13.47 -17.74
C THR A 67 -7.20 -13.48 -18.88
N ALA A 68 -5.95 -13.14 -18.60
CA ALA A 68 -4.86 -13.23 -19.57
C ALA A 68 -4.47 -14.70 -19.82
N LYS A 69 -4.74 -15.17 -21.04
CA LYS A 69 -4.31 -16.49 -21.51
C LYS A 69 -2.99 -16.36 -22.27
N ILE A 70 -1.97 -17.08 -21.83
CA ILE A 70 -0.74 -17.33 -22.58
C ILE A 70 -0.76 -18.82 -22.96
N ASP A 71 -0.67 -19.14 -24.26
CA ASP A 71 -0.71 -20.52 -24.78
C ASP A 71 -1.88 -21.38 -24.25
N GLY A 72 -3.07 -20.77 -24.14
CA GLY A 72 -4.28 -21.46 -23.69
C GLY A 72 -4.37 -21.70 -22.17
N LYS A 73 -3.38 -21.26 -21.39
CA LYS A 73 -3.36 -21.33 -19.92
C LYS A 73 -3.37 -19.92 -19.31
N SER A 74 -4.00 -19.81 -18.14
CA SER A 74 -3.97 -18.60 -17.31
C SER A 74 -2.52 -18.29 -16.86
N LEU A 75 -2.21 -17.01 -16.62
CA LEU A 75 -0.90 -16.58 -16.09
C LEU A 75 -0.61 -17.11 -14.67
N THR A 76 -1.65 -17.59 -13.99
CA THR A 76 -1.65 -18.21 -12.65
C THR A 76 -2.64 -19.37 -12.63
#